data_AF-A0A6G0J8C0-F1
#
_entry.id   AF-A0A6G0J8C0-F1
#
_cell.length_a   1.000
_cell.length_b   1.000
_cell.length_c   1.000
_cell.angle_alpha   90.00
_cell.angle_beta   90.00
_cell.angle_gamma   90.00
#
_symmetry.space_group_name_H-M   'P 1'
#
loop_
_entity.id
_entity.type
_entity.pdbx_description
1 polymer ?
#
loop_
_entity_poly.entity_id
_entity_poly.type
_entity_poly.pdbx_seq_one_letter_code
_entity_poly.pdbx_strand_id
1 'polypeptide(L)'
;MIPVGEFRNLGSEQNQKFRVLKPWWDVFSEYLCIAMLMIGVFGCTLQLTQDKITCLPSHFTSPTPEAIDCGYIRNYRENETLLVKPPENPIIREVVGRKNNLDIHQYVFVNYYCYERFVHWYAKYFPYLVVIHTMIFMVASSFWFKFPGTSSKIDLFVTILGKCFDSPWTTRALSEVSEERGEEKLVSWRRNTMTRDRIDEEETTGLLLRSSSVKSNPEKKSPEPQPSLSALDKKEGEQAKALFEKVKKFRTHVEEADLLYVMYVLQTSLKVFKFLLIIIYTAVLVPNIEVVVRCYVPPELTGFDIYCCNHNKAHLFSKLAYCYICFVGVYGLLCIYTLYWLFHRPLKEYSFEQVRLETGINDIPDVKNDFAFLLHLVDQYDALYSKRFAVFLSEVSESRLHQLNLNHEWTAKKLRAPLAKRQ
;
A
#
# COMPACT_ATOMS: atom_id res chain seq x y z
N MET A 1 -20.19 17.78 -14.98
CA MET A 1 -19.53 16.47 -14.80
C MET A 1 -18.12 16.73 -14.32
N ILE A 2 -17.76 16.29 -13.11
CA ILE A 2 -16.38 16.38 -12.62
C ILE A 2 -15.61 15.20 -13.24
N PRO A 3 -14.54 15.42 -14.03
CA PRO A 3 -13.85 14.35 -14.73
C PRO A 3 -13.05 13.51 -13.73
N VAL A 4 -13.61 12.36 -13.34
CA VAL A 4 -12.97 11.35 -12.47
C VAL A 4 -11.61 10.88 -13.04
N GLY A 5 -11.45 10.94 -14.37
CA GLY A 5 -10.22 10.57 -15.07
C GLY A 5 -9.00 11.41 -14.67
N GLU A 6 -9.17 12.70 -14.35
CA GLU A 6 -8.04 13.57 -14.01
C GLU A 6 -7.50 13.31 -12.60
N PHE A 7 -8.38 13.01 -11.64
CA PHE A 7 -7.97 12.60 -10.29
C PHE A 7 -7.24 11.25 -10.30
N ARG A 8 -7.65 10.33 -11.18
CA ARG A 8 -6.94 9.05 -11.38
C ARG A 8 -5.53 9.29 -11.93
N ASN A 9 -5.37 10.25 -12.84
CA ASN A 9 -4.09 10.53 -13.49
C ASN A 9 -3.04 11.08 -12.51
N LEU A 10 -3.47 11.92 -11.56
CA LEU A 10 -2.62 12.47 -10.48
C LEU A 10 -2.03 11.37 -9.57
N GLY A 11 -2.77 10.27 -9.37
CA GLY A 11 -2.30 9.11 -8.61
C GLY A 11 -1.48 8.11 -9.45
N SER A 12 -1.83 7.93 -10.73
CA SER A 12 -1.21 6.91 -11.58
C SER A 12 0.18 7.27 -12.12
N GLU A 13 0.46 8.54 -12.44
CA GLU A 13 1.80 8.93 -12.91
C GLU A 13 2.87 8.71 -11.82
N GLN A 14 2.54 8.98 -10.55
CA GLN A 14 3.44 8.74 -9.42
C GLN A 14 3.68 7.24 -9.19
N ASN A 15 2.71 6.39 -9.53
CA ASN A 15 2.78 4.95 -9.34
C ASN A 15 3.83 4.26 -10.21
N GLN A 16 4.22 4.83 -11.36
CA GLN A 16 5.24 4.24 -12.21
C GLN A 16 6.67 4.48 -11.70
N LYS A 17 6.96 5.68 -11.16
CA LYS A 17 8.31 6.02 -10.69
C LYS A 17 8.66 5.40 -9.33
N PHE A 18 7.69 5.26 -8.43
CA PHE A 18 7.94 4.84 -7.04
C PHE A 18 7.36 3.45 -6.69
N ARG A 19 7.04 2.63 -7.69
CA ARG A 19 6.41 1.30 -7.49
C ARG A 19 7.18 0.40 -6.54
N VAL A 20 8.51 0.43 -6.61
CA VAL A 20 9.43 -0.44 -5.86
C VAL A 20 9.40 -0.16 -4.35
N LEU A 21 8.93 1.02 -3.92
CA LEU A 21 8.83 1.40 -2.51
C LEU A 21 7.43 1.21 -1.93
N LYS A 22 6.45 0.73 -2.71
CA LYS A 22 5.08 0.56 -2.24
C LYS A 22 4.83 -0.92 -1.91
N PRO A 23 4.71 -1.27 -0.62
CA PRO A 23 4.30 -2.61 -0.24
C PRO A 23 2.86 -2.89 -0.66
N TRP A 24 2.45 -4.15 -0.59
CA TRP A 24 1.12 -4.60 -1.01
C TRP A 24 -0.03 -3.89 -0.29
N TRP A 25 0.15 -3.52 0.99
CA TRP A 25 -0.86 -2.81 1.78
C TRP A 25 -1.10 -1.38 1.30
N ASP A 26 -0.05 -0.67 0.86
CA ASP A 26 -0.16 0.70 0.36
C ASP A 26 -0.82 0.69 -1.02
N VAL A 27 -0.46 -0.26 -1.87
CA VAL A 27 -1.11 -0.48 -3.18
C VAL A 27 -2.61 -0.77 -3.00
N PHE A 28 -2.97 -1.68 -2.10
CA PHE A 28 -4.37 -2.01 -1.84
C PHE A 28 -5.13 -0.81 -1.25
N SER A 29 -4.51 -0.05 -0.35
CA SER A 29 -5.09 1.16 0.24
C SER A 29 -5.37 2.25 -0.81
N GLU A 30 -4.56 2.36 -1.86
CA GLU A 30 -4.81 3.27 -2.98
C GLU A 30 -6.04 2.86 -3.80
N TYR A 31 -6.18 1.56 -4.11
CA TYR A 31 -7.35 1.06 -4.81
C TYR A 31 -8.64 1.24 -3.98
N LEU A 32 -8.57 1.02 -2.66
CA LEU A 32 -9.68 1.34 -1.76
C LEU A 32 -10.03 2.84 -1.79
N CYS A 33 -9.03 3.74 -1.79
CA CYS A 33 -9.28 5.17 -1.91
C CYS A 33 -10.01 5.53 -3.21
N ILE A 34 -9.62 4.91 -4.33
CA ILE A 34 -10.29 5.10 -5.62
C ILE A 34 -11.73 4.61 -5.56
N ALA A 35 -11.99 3.42 -4.98
CA ALA A 35 -13.34 2.89 -4.82
C ALA A 35 -14.23 3.81 -3.94
N MET A 36 -13.68 4.30 -2.82
CA MET A 36 -14.38 5.27 -1.96
C MET A 36 -14.66 6.59 -2.69
N LEU A 37 -13.74 7.07 -3.53
CA LEU A 37 -13.96 8.26 -4.36
C LEU A 37 -15.07 8.04 -5.39
N MET A 38 -15.10 6.87 -6.03
CA MET A 38 -16.19 6.49 -6.95
C MET A 38 -17.55 6.50 -6.25
N ILE A 39 -17.63 5.97 -5.04
CA ILE A 39 -18.84 6.02 -4.18
C ILE A 39 -19.25 7.48 -3.92
N GLY A 40 -18.30 8.34 -3.55
CA GLY A 40 -18.54 9.76 -3.30
C GLY A 40 -19.06 10.49 -4.54
N VAL A 41 -18.39 10.31 -5.69
CA VAL A 41 -18.78 10.95 -6.96
C VAL A 41 -20.15 10.45 -7.43
N PHE A 42 -20.42 9.15 -7.30
CA PHE A 42 -21.72 8.57 -7.59
C PHE A 42 -22.81 9.19 -6.72
N GLY A 43 -22.58 9.27 -5.40
CA GLY A 43 -23.49 9.93 -4.47
C GLY A 43 -23.71 11.41 -4.80
N CYS A 44 -22.66 12.15 -5.16
CA CYS A 44 -22.77 13.55 -5.57
C CYS A 44 -23.61 13.70 -6.85
N THR A 45 -23.45 12.78 -7.80
CA THR A 45 -24.21 12.79 -9.06
C THR A 45 -25.69 12.55 -8.78
N LEU A 46 -26.01 11.58 -7.92
CA LEU A 46 -27.38 11.32 -7.47
C LEU A 46 -27.97 12.49 -6.68
N GLN A 47 -27.15 13.26 -5.98
CA GLN A 47 -27.61 14.43 -5.23
C GLN A 47 -27.97 15.62 -6.11
N LEU A 48 -27.38 15.68 -7.32
CA LEU A 48 -27.67 16.71 -8.32
C LEU A 48 -28.89 16.42 -9.19
N THR A 49 -29.41 15.18 -9.19
CA THR A 49 -30.64 14.88 -9.95
C THR A 49 -31.87 15.51 -9.30
N GLN A 50 -32.83 15.92 -10.14
CA GLN A 50 -34.09 16.52 -9.72
C GLN A 50 -34.91 15.54 -8.84
N ASP A 51 -35.83 16.08 -8.05
CA ASP A 51 -36.69 15.40 -7.06
C ASP A 51 -35.94 14.76 -5.87
N LYS A 52 -35.70 15.59 -4.85
CA LYS A 52 -35.06 15.17 -3.60
C LYS A 52 -36.07 14.60 -2.59
N ILE A 53 -37.25 15.18 -2.53
CA ILE A 53 -38.29 14.82 -1.57
C ILE A 53 -39.67 15.09 -2.17
N THR A 54 -40.66 14.28 -1.79
CA THR A 54 -42.05 14.47 -2.19
C THR A 54 -42.91 14.54 -0.94
N CYS A 55 -43.54 15.69 -0.71
CA CYS A 55 -44.37 15.97 0.46
C CYS A 55 -45.85 16.01 0.09
N LEU A 56 -46.67 15.36 0.91
CA LEU A 56 -48.12 15.42 0.81
C LEU A 56 -48.70 15.87 2.17
N PRO A 57 -49.77 16.68 2.18
CA PRO A 57 -50.40 17.11 3.42
C PRO A 57 -50.99 15.91 4.17
N SER A 58 -50.90 15.95 5.49
CA SER A 58 -51.53 14.98 6.39
C SER A 58 -53.05 14.95 6.20
N HIS A 59 -53.65 13.79 6.46
CA HIS A 59 -55.10 13.60 6.47
C HIS A 59 -55.78 14.16 7.72
N PHE A 60 -55.02 14.36 8.79
CA PHE A 60 -55.51 14.78 10.10
C PHE A 60 -54.82 16.09 10.49
N THR A 61 -55.62 17.08 10.88
CA THR A 61 -55.20 18.29 11.60
C THR A 61 -55.59 18.09 13.06
N SER A 62 -54.61 18.11 13.97
CA SER A 62 -54.83 17.91 15.40
C SER A 62 -54.15 19.04 16.19
N PRO A 63 -54.76 19.57 17.26
CA PRO A 63 -54.12 20.55 18.14
C PRO A 63 -52.85 20.01 18.82
N THR A 64 -52.62 18.69 18.80
CA THR A 64 -51.36 18.05 19.20
C THR A 64 -50.62 17.51 17.96
N PRO A 65 -49.70 18.30 17.37
CA PRO A 65 -48.97 17.92 16.14
C PRO A 65 -48.03 16.70 16.30
N GLU A 66 -47.77 16.26 17.53
CA GLU A 66 -46.91 15.11 17.84
C GLU A 66 -47.61 13.75 17.68
N ALA A 67 -48.95 13.73 17.70
CA ALA A 67 -49.76 12.51 17.62
C ALA A 67 -49.92 11.96 16.19
N ILE A 68 -49.49 12.71 15.17
CA ILE A 68 -49.63 12.32 13.76
C ILE A 68 -48.36 11.61 13.32
N ASP A 69 -48.44 10.28 13.25
CA ASP A 69 -47.36 9.44 12.76
C ASP A 69 -47.44 9.22 11.25
N CYS A 70 -46.50 9.80 10.49
CA CYS A 70 -46.36 9.53 9.05
C CYS A 70 -45.82 8.12 8.71
N GLY A 71 -45.51 7.29 9.71
CA GLY A 71 -45.02 5.92 9.57
C GLY A 71 -45.96 4.97 8.82
N TYR A 72 -47.25 5.30 8.70
CA TYR A 72 -48.20 4.53 7.87
C TYR A 72 -47.78 4.46 6.39
N ILE A 73 -47.03 5.44 5.89
CA ILE A 73 -46.51 5.45 4.50
C ILE A 73 -45.51 4.31 4.29
N ARG A 74 -44.76 3.96 5.33
CA ARG A 74 -43.76 2.88 5.30
C ARG A 74 -44.39 1.51 5.57
N ASN A 75 -45.36 1.44 6.49
CA ASN A 75 -45.87 0.17 7.02
C ASN A 75 -47.22 -0.27 6.42
N TYR A 76 -47.66 0.33 5.30
CA TYR A 76 -48.99 0.13 4.68
C TYR A 76 -49.36 -1.34 4.37
N ARG A 77 -48.42 -2.30 4.47
CA ARG A 77 -48.68 -3.73 4.22
C ARG A 77 -47.94 -4.72 5.12
N GLU A 78 -46.95 -4.30 5.91
CA GLU A 78 -46.16 -5.25 6.72
C GLU A 78 -47.00 -5.92 7.83
N ASN A 79 -48.05 -5.25 8.29
CA ASN A 79 -48.91 -5.73 9.39
C ASN A 79 -50.06 -6.64 8.96
N GLU A 80 -50.31 -6.85 7.65
CA GLU A 80 -51.42 -7.70 7.18
C GLU A 80 -51.10 -9.20 7.17
N THR A 81 -49.84 -9.60 7.42
CA THR A 81 -49.41 -10.99 7.26
C THR A 81 -49.74 -11.91 8.44
N LEU A 82 -50.31 -11.42 9.55
CA LEU A 82 -50.47 -12.24 10.76
C LEU A 82 -51.89 -12.67 11.17
N LEU A 83 -52.99 -12.12 10.66
CA LEU A 83 -54.32 -12.72 10.95
C LEU A 83 -55.49 -12.14 10.13
N VAL A 84 -55.67 -12.52 8.86
CA VAL A 84 -56.98 -12.26 8.20
C VAL A 84 -57.37 -13.45 7.31
N LYS A 85 -58.37 -14.22 7.76
CA LYS A 85 -59.14 -15.14 6.90
C LYS A 85 -59.67 -14.34 5.70
N PRO A 86 -59.62 -14.86 4.47
CA PRO A 86 -60.15 -14.14 3.31
C PRO A 86 -61.65 -13.87 3.51
N PRO A 87 -62.14 -12.63 3.35
CA PRO A 87 -63.57 -12.35 3.41
C PRO A 87 -64.29 -12.98 2.22
N GLU A 88 -65.40 -13.66 2.50
CA GLU A 88 -66.38 -14.07 1.50
C GLU A 88 -66.99 -12.80 0.89
N ASN A 89 -66.79 -12.62 -0.42
CA ASN A 89 -67.20 -11.52 -1.32
C ASN A 89 -66.22 -10.34 -1.44
N PRO A 90 -65.59 -10.13 -2.62
CA PRO A 90 -64.77 -8.96 -2.88
C PRO A 90 -65.67 -7.72 -3.01
N ILE A 91 -65.66 -6.86 -1.99
CA ILE A 91 -66.27 -5.53 -2.07
C ILE A 91 -65.38 -4.68 -2.99
N ILE A 92 -65.72 -4.61 -4.27
CA ILE A 92 -65.07 -3.71 -5.23
C ILE A 92 -65.54 -2.29 -4.92
N ARG A 93 -64.71 -1.53 -4.20
CA ARG A 93 -64.95 -0.11 -3.90
C ARG A 93 -64.20 0.72 -4.94
N GLU A 94 -64.92 1.52 -5.72
CA GLU A 94 -64.29 2.50 -6.61
C GLU A 94 -63.52 3.53 -5.77
N VAL A 95 -62.24 3.70 -6.08
CA VAL A 95 -61.33 4.59 -5.35
C VAL A 95 -61.36 5.96 -6.01
N VAL A 96 -62.04 6.93 -5.39
CA VAL A 96 -62.01 8.33 -5.84
C VAL A 96 -60.82 9.04 -5.21
N GLY A 97 -59.96 9.64 -6.05
CA GLY A 97 -58.81 10.43 -5.61
C GLY A 97 -59.22 11.66 -4.78
N ARG A 98 -58.41 12.03 -3.79
CA ARG A 98 -58.70 13.18 -2.91
C ARG A 98 -58.33 14.49 -3.60
N LYS A 99 -59.19 15.50 -3.45
CA LYS A 99 -58.94 16.86 -3.93
C LYS A 99 -58.55 17.74 -2.75
N ASN A 100 -57.29 18.19 -2.74
CA ASN A 100 -56.75 19.02 -1.67
C ASN A 100 -56.74 20.52 -2.03
N ASN A 101 -57.18 20.89 -3.24
CA ASN A 101 -57.21 22.26 -3.76
C ASN A 101 -55.88 23.05 -3.64
N LEU A 102 -54.74 22.36 -3.62
CA LEU A 102 -53.40 22.96 -3.70
C LEU A 102 -52.92 22.98 -5.15
N ASP A 103 -52.26 24.08 -5.52
CA ASP A 103 -51.60 24.20 -6.83
C ASP A 103 -50.22 23.51 -6.82
N ILE A 104 -49.74 23.11 -8.00
CA ILE A 104 -48.45 22.42 -8.16
C ILE A 104 -47.28 23.27 -7.64
N HIS A 105 -47.34 24.59 -7.80
CA HIS A 105 -46.30 25.49 -7.31
C HIS A 105 -46.21 25.50 -5.78
N GLN A 106 -47.33 25.32 -5.08
CA GLN A 106 -47.34 25.21 -3.62
C GLN A 106 -46.68 23.90 -3.15
N TYR A 107 -46.90 22.79 -3.86
CA TYR A 107 -46.20 21.53 -3.57
C TYR A 107 -44.69 21.63 -3.78
N VAL A 108 -44.24 22.30 -4.84
CA VAL A 108 -42.80 22.53 -5.09
C VAL A 108 -42.19 23.38 -3.99
N PHE A 109 -42.86 24.45 -3.57
CA PHE A 109 -42.42 25.28 -2.45
C PHE A 109 -42.30 24.48 -1.15
N VAL A 110 -43.32 23.70 -0.79
CA VAL A 110 -43.31 22.86 0.42
C VAL A 110 -42.20 21.83 0.35
N ASN A 111 -41.99 21.16 -0.79
CA ASN A 111 -40.90 20.21 -0.97
C ASN A 111 -39.53 20.85 -0.69
N TYR A 112 -39.29 22.06 -1.21
CA TYR A 112 -38.04 22.78 -0.96
C TYR A 112 -37.89 23.21 0.50
N TYR A 113 -38.95 23.79 1.10
CA TYR A 113 -38.96 24.22 2.50
C TYR A 113 -38.71 23.05 3.46
N CYS A 114 -39.42 21.94 3.26
CA CYS A 114 -39.30 20.75 4.08
C CYS A 114 -37.93 20.08 3.92
N TYR A 115 -37.40 20.04 2.69
CA TYR A 115 -36.05 19.56 2.43
C TYR A 115 -35.02 20.39 3.20
N GLU A 116 -35.09 21.72 3.15
CA GLU A 116 -34.09 22.56 3.80
C GLU A 116 -34.15 22.51 5.34
N ARG A 117 -35.35 22.44 5.93
CA ARG A 117 -35.51 22.60 7.38
C ARG A 117 -35.55 21.29 8.18
N PHE A 118 -36.15 20.23 7.63
CA PHE A 118 -36.45 19.01 8.40
C PHE A 118 -35.58 17.80 8.03
N VAL A 119 -35.05 17.74 6.80
CA VAL A 119 -34.13 16.66 6.43
C VAL A 119 -32.80 16.84 7.15
N HIS A 120 -32.34 15.80 7.83
CA HIS A 120 -31.08 15.81 8.56
C HIS A 120 -29.91 16.19 7.64
N TRP A 121 -29.05 17.11 8.07
CA TRP A 121 -27.94 17.65 7.27
C TRP A 121 -27.00 16.55 6.75
N TYR A 122 -26.79 15.49 7.55
CA TYR A 122 -25.95 14.35 7.16
C TYR A 122 -26.43 13.71 5.86
N ALA A 123 -27.73 13.48 5.67
CA ALA A 123 -28.27 12.91 4.43
C ALA A 123 -28.03 13.82 3.22
N LYS A 124 -28.03 15.14 3.42
CA LYS A 124 -27.80 16.14 2.37
C LYS A 124 -26.34 16.20 1.93
N TYR A 125 -25.43 16.18 2.92
CA TYR A 125 -24.01 16.44 2.72
C TYR A 125 -23.13 15.18 2.66
N PHE A 126 -23.69 14.01 2.94
CA PHE A 126 -22.96 12.73 3.00
C PHE A 126 -22.03 12.49 1.80
N PRO A 127 -22.48 12.61 0.53
CA PRO A 127 -21.60 12.35 -0.61
C PRO A 127 -20.41 13.32 -0.70
N TYR A 128 -20.64 14.59 -0.36
CA TYR A 128 -19.58 15.60 -0.34
C TYR A 128 -18.57 15.33 0.76
N LEU A 129 -19.03 14.91 1.96
CA LEU A 129 -18.14 14.48 3.04
C LEU A 129 -17.28 13.30 2.63
N VAL A 130 -17.86 12.29 1.96
CA VAL A 130 -17.11 11.14 1.43
C VAL A 130 -16.00 11.59 0.48
N VAL A 131 -16.28 12.52 -0.45
CA VAL A 131 -15.26 13.06 -1.35
C VAL A 131 -14.17 13.82 -0.59
N ILE A 132 -14.52 14.65 0.40
CA ILE A 132 -13.54 15.38 1.23
C ILE A 132 -12.66 14.40 2.01
N HIS A 133 -13.26 13.40 2.67
CA HIS A 133 -12.51 12.40 3.43
C HIS A 133 -11.58 11.58 2.54
N THR A 134 -12.01 11.17 1.35
CA THR A 134 -11.18 10.43 0.40
C THR A 134 -10.04 11.29 -0.15
N MET A 135 -10.28 12.56 -0.47
CA MET A 135 -9.23 13.49 -0.87
C MET A 135 -8.17 13.65 0.22
N ILE A 136 -8.58 13.80 1.48
CA ILE A 136 -7.63 13.89 2.60
C ILE A 136 -6.82 12.59 2.75
N PHE A 137 -7.43 11.40 2.57
CA PHE A 137 -6.69 10.13 2.62
C PHE A 137 -5.68 10.00 1.48
N MET A 138 -6.05 10.43 0.27
CA MET A 138 -5.16 10.42 -0.89
C MET A 138 -3.97 11.38 -0.69
N VAL A 139 -4.23 12.62 -0.28
CA VAL A 139 -3.18 13.62 0.01
C VAL A 139 -2.27 13.14 1.13
N ALA A 140 -2.84 12.64 2.23
CA ALA A 140 -2.05 12.09 3.33
C ALA A 140 -1.19 10.92 2.85
N SER A 141 -1.69 10.06 1.95
CA SER A 141 -0.93 8.93 1.40
C SER A 141 0.26 9.36 0.54
N SER A 142 0.09 10.42 -0.24
CA SER A 142 1.14 10.95 -1.13
C SER A 142 2.08 11.96 -0.48
N PHE A 143 1.83 12.38 0.77
CA PHE A 143 2.54 13.48 1.40
C PHE A 143 4.06 13.24 1.50
N TRP A 144 4.47 12.05 1.96
CA TRP A 144 5.89 11.70 2.08
C TRP A 144 6.63 11.59 0.74
N PHE A 145 5.92 11.36 -0.37
CA PHE A 145 6.53 11.39 -1.72
C PHE A 145 6.67 12.81 -2.28
N LYS A 146 5.90 13.77 -1.79
CA LYS A 146 5.87 15.16 -2.29
C LYS A 146 6.71 16.13 -1.45
N PHE A 147 6.92 15.82 -0.17
CA PHE A 147 7.69 16.70 0.70
C PHE A 147 9.15 16.78 0.22
N PRO A 148 9.71 17.98 -0.01
CA PRO A 148 11.00 18.12 -0.70
C PRO A 148 12.15 17.47 0.07
N GLY A 149 12.10 17.44 1.40
CA GLY A 149 13.12 16.82 2.24
C GLY A 149 13.17 15.29 2.15
N THR A 150 12.03 14.63 1.90
CA THR A 150 11.95 13.16 1.75
C THR A 150 12.02 12.75 0.30
N SER A 151 11.34 13.47 -0.59
CA SER A 151 11.24 13.17 -2.02
C SER A 151 12.60 13.07 -2.69
N SER A 152 13.51 14.02 -2.41
CA SER A 152 14.87 14.00 -2.97
C SER A 152 15.64 12.73 -2.57
N LYS A 153 15.53 12.30 -1.30
CA LYS A 153 16.19 11.08 -0.81
C LYS A 153 15.60 9.82 -1.45
N ILE A 154 14.27 9.76 -1.58
CA ILE A 154 13.56 8.64 -2.21
C ILE A 154 13.92 8.54 -3.70
N ASP A 155 13.93 9.65 -4.43
CA ASP A 155 14.24 9.67 -5.86
C ASP A 155 15.69 9.24 -6.13
N LEU A 156 16.63 9.73 -5.30
CA LEU A 156 18.03 9.31 -5.35
C LEU A 156 18.17 7.82 -5.03
N PHE A 157 17.45 7.32 -4.02
CA PHE A 157 17.42 5.90 -3.68
C PHE A 157 16.93 5.03 -4.82
N VAL A 158 15.76 5.35 -5.41
CA VAL A 158 15.17 4.59 -6.53
C VAL A 158 16.09 4.60 -7.74
N THR A 159 16.69 5.75 -8.05
CA THR A 159 17.63 5.86 -9.18
C THR A 159 18.88 5.01 -8.97
N ILE A 160 19.43 4.98 -7.75
CA ILE A 160 20.58 4.13 -7.42
C ILE A 160 20.17 2.66 -7.44
N LEU A 161 19.03 2.31 -6.86
CA LEU A 161 18.52 0.94 -6.79
C LEU A 161 18.28 0.36 -8.20
N GLY A 162 17.69 1.14 -9.10
CA GLY A 162 17.52 0.76 -10.51
C GLY A 162 18.87 0.52 -11.21
N LYS A 163 19.83 1.44 -11.05
CA LYS A 163 21.19 1.27 -11.60
C LYS A 163 21.93 0.06 -11.03
N CYS A 164 21.71 -0.27 -9.76
CA CYS A 164 22.27 -1.47 -9.13
C CYS A 164 21.63 -2.73 -9.71
N PHE A 165 20.31 -2.73 -9.92
CA PHE A 165 19.59 -3.86 -10.47
C PHE A 165 19.99 -4.16 -11.93
N ASP A 166 20.19 -3.13 -12.75
CA ASP A 166 20.55 -3.25 -14.16
C ASP A 166 22.06 -3.51 -14.39
N SER A 167 22.89 -3.40 -13.35
CA SER A 167 24.33 -3.54 -13.50
C SER A 167 24.74 -4.99 -13.79
N PRO A 168 25.41 -5.29 -14.91
CA PRO A 168 25.85 -6.66 -15.25
C PRO A 168 26.85 -7.23 -14.23
N TRP A 169 27.58 -6.36 -13.53
CA TRP A 169 28.49 -6.74 -12.44
C TRP A 169 27.78 -7.52 -11.32
N THR A 170 26.55 -7.12 -10.95
CA THR A 170 25.83 -7.82 -9.87
C THR A 170 25.52 -9.26 -10.21
N THR A 171 25.12 -9.52 -11.46
CA THR A 171 24.76 -10.86 -11.90
C THR A 171 26.00 -11.77 -11.87
N ARG A 172 27.14 -11.24 -12.29
CA ARG A 172 28.43 -11.94 -12.25
C ARG A 172 28.91 -12.20 -10.81
N ALA A 173 28.88 -11.18 -9.95
CA ALA A 173 29.30 -11.34 -8.56
C ALA A 173 28.44 -12.38 -7.82
N LEU A 174 27.13 -12.42 -8.10
CA LEU A 174 26.23 -13.43 -7.55
C LEU A 174 26.47 -14.83 -8.13
N SER A 175 26.81 -14.96 -9.43
CA SER A 175 27.11 -16.26 -10.04
C SER A 175 28.43 -16.85 -9.57
N GLU A 176 29.51 -16.05 -9.50
CA GLU A 176 30.82 -16.49 -9.01
C GLU A 176 30.73 -17.01 -7.58
N VAL A 177 29.99 -16.30 -6.74
CA VAL A 177 29.76 -16.68 -5.35
C VAL A 177 28.89 -17.95 -5.22
N SER A 178 27.92 -18.13 -6.12
CA SER A 178 27.12 -19.36 -6.17
C SER A 178 27.94 -20.56 -6.63
N GLU A 179 28.85 -20.37 -7.57
CA GLU A 179 29.77 -21.41 -8.07
C GLU A 179 30.80 -21.81 -7.00
N GLU A 180 31.48 -20.84 -6.37
CA GLU A 180 32.43 -21.06 -5.27
C GLU A 180 31.78 -21.91 -4.15
N ARG A 181 30.54 -21.59 -3.77
CA ARG A 181 29.81 -22.36 -2.75
C ARG A 181 29.36 -23.74 -3.23
N GLY A 182 29.02 -23.89 -4.51
CA GLY A 182 28.71 -25.18 -5.11
C GLY A 182 29.91 -26.13 -5.05
N GLU A 183 31.09 -25.60 -5.37
CA GLU A 183 32.35 -26.31 -5.26
C GLU A 183 32.70 -26.64 -3.80
N GLU A 184 32.54 -25.71 -2.85
CA GLU A 184 32.75 -25.98 -1.42
C GLU A 184 31.83 -27.08 -0.88
N LYS A 185 30.55 -27.07 -1.27
CA LYS A 185 29.59 -28.13 -0.90
C LYS A 185 29.98 -29.49 -1.49
N LEU A 186 30.43 -29.52 -2.74
CA LEU A 186 30.94 -30.74 -3.39
C LEU A 186 32.21 -31.26 -2.73
N VAL A 187 33.14 -30.37 -2.36
CA VAL A 187 34.38 -30.71 -1.66
C VAL A 187 34.09 -31.21 -0.23
N SER A 188 33.17 -30.57 0.49
CA SER A 188 32.70 -31.00 1.81
C SER A 188 31.99 -32.35 1.75
N TRP A 189 31.11 -32.55 0.77
CA TRP A 189 30.45 -33.83 0.55
C TRP A 189 31.46 -34.95 0.21
N ARG A 190 32.43 -34.68 -0.67
CA ARG A 190 33.53 -35.60 -0.98
C ARG A 190 34.40 -35.91 0.24
N ARG A 191 34.62 -34.93 1.13
CA ARG A 191 35.36 -35.13 2.38
C ARG A 191 34.58 -36.00 3.37
N ASN A 192 33.27 -35.79 3.46
CA ASN A 192 32.37 -36.56 4.34
C ASN A 192 32.13 -37.99 3.83
N THR A 193 32.12 -38.22 2.52
CA THR A 193 32.09 -39.59 1.97
C THR A 193 33.42 -40.31 2.18
N MET A 194 34.57 -39.65 2.01
CA MET A 194 35.88 -40.24 2.30
C MET A 194 36.17 -40.48 3.78
N THR A 195 35.47 -39.81 4.70
CA THR A 195 35.54 -40.13 6.14
C THR A 195 34.59 -41.25 6.54
N ARG A 196 33.54 -41.51 5.76
CA ARG A 196 32.64 -42.67 5.98
C ARG A 196 33.24 -43.99 5.51
N ASP A 197 34.09 -43.96 4.48
CA ASP A 197 34.84 -45.14 4.00
C ASP A 197 36.08 -45.48 4.86
N ARG A 198 36.36 -44.73 5.93
CA ARG A 198 37.50 -44.99 6.85
C ARG A 198 37.08 -45.54 8.23
N ILE A 199 35.81 -45.86 8.43
CA ILE A 199 35.32 -46.40 9.71
C ILE A 199 35.16 -47.94 9.66
N ASP A 200 35.25 -48.55 8.47
CA ASP A 200 35.26 -50.01 8.32
C ASP A 200 36.67 -50.50 7.97
N GLU A 201 37.58 -50.51 8.95
CA GLU A 201 38.67 -51.51 9.14
C GLU A 201 39.67 -51.07 10.24
N GLU A 202 39.93 -51.99 11.16
CA GLU A 202 41.03 -52.06 12.17
C GLU A 202 40.83 -51.46 13.57
N GLU A 203 40.15 -52.25 14.43
CA GLU A 203 40.63 -52.53 15.79
C GLU A 203 41.90 -53.39 15.72
N THR A 204 43.08 -52.91 16.15
CA THR A 204 44.01 -53.57 17.10
C THR A 204 45.41 -52.91 17.16
N THR A 205 45.81 -52.55 18.40
CA THR A 205 47.19 -52.57 18.97
C THR A 205 48.36 -51.78 18.34
N GLY A 206 49.05 -51.00 19.19
CA GLY A 206 50.53 -51.03 19.25
C GLY A 206 51.32 -49.75 18.90
N LEU A 207 51.71 -49.00 19.93
CA LEU A 207 53.01 -48.33 20.16
C LEU A 207 54.05 -48.27 19.00
N LEU A 208 54.40 -47.06 18.52
CA LEU A 208 55.76 -46.44 18.51
C LEU A 208 55.94 -45.36 17.41
N LEU A 209 56.37 -44.18 17.85
CA LEU A 209 57.25 -43.18 17.21
C LEU A 209 57.37 -43.16 15.67
N ARG A 210 56.94 -42.05 15.03
CA ARG A 210 57.82 -41.29 14.11
C ARG A 210 57.28 -39.89 13.81
N SER A 211 58.11 -38.89 14.12
CA SER A 211 58.06 -37.55 13.55
C SER A 211 58.25 -37.59 12.03
N SER A 212 57.44 -36.85 11.26
CA SER A 212 57.93 -36.20 10.04
C SER A 212 56.98 -35.11 9.56
N SER A 213 57.52 -33.89 9.53
CA SER A 213 57.17 -32.80 8.62
C SER A 213 56.72 -33.30 7.24
N VAL A 214 55.58 -32.82 6.75
CA VAL A 214 55.19 -32.91 5.33
C VAL A 214 54.66 -31.56 4.86
N LYS A 215 55.62 -30.71 4.47
CA LYS A 215 55.72 -30.08 3.14
C LYS A 215 54.37 -29.76 2.46
N SER A 216 53.94 -28.49 2.56
CA SER A 216 52.95 -27.89 1.69
C SER A 216 53.51 -27.77 0.26
N ASN A 217 53.04 -28.62 -0.65
CA ASN A 217 53.16 -28.37 -2.09
C ASN A 217 52.02 -29.11 -2.82
N PRO A 218 51.02 -28.42 -3.38
CA PRO A 218 50.25 -28.96 -4.48
C PRO A 218 50.88 -28.46 -5.78
N GLU A 219 51.77 -29.27 -6.37
CA GLU A 219 52.18 -29.08 -7.74
C GLU A 219 51.01 -29.32 -8.69
N LYS A 220 50.73 -28.30 -9.52
CA LYS A 220 50.16 -28.37 -10.87
C LYS A 220 49.06 -29.42 -11.09
N LYS A 221 47.82 -28.95 -11.02
CA LYS A 221 46.82 -29.33 -12.03
C LYS A 221 46.67 -28.15 -12.99
N SER A 222 46.83 -28.45 -14.28
CA SER A 222 46.58 -27.56 -15.42
C SER A 222 45.30 -26.73 -15.22
N PRO A 223 45.30 -25.41 -15.47
CA PRO A 223 44.07 -24.69 -15.69
C PRO A 223 43.52 -25.15 -17.05
N GLU A 224 42.57 -26.08 -17.03
CA GLU A 224 41.72 -26.32 -18.18
C GLU A 224 40.98 -25.00 -18.46
N PRO A 225 41.00 -24.51 -19.71
CA PRO A 225 40.57 -23.16 -20.03
C PRO A 225 39.08 -23.04 -19.76
N GLN A 226 38.71 -22.30 -18.72
CA GLN A 226 37.32 -21.86 -18.59
C GLN A 226 36.93 -21.15 -19.89
N PRO A 227 35.79 -21.53 -20.48
CA PRO A 227 35.34 -20.94 -21.72
C PRO A 227 35.03 -19.47 -21.47
N SER A 228 35.40 -18.66 -22.45
CA SER A 228 35.24 -17.22 -22.58
C SER A 228 33.77 -16.75 -22.50
N LEU A 229 33.12 -16.89 -21.35
CA LEU A 229 31.83 -16.25 -21.07
C LEU A 229 32.09 -14.88 -20.42
N SER A 230 32.19 -13.89 -21.31
CA SER A 230 32.18 -12.43 -21.09
C SER A 230 33.13 -11.89 -20.02
N ALA A 231 34.32 -11.48 -20.47
CA ALA A 231 35.06 -10.42 -19.81
C ALA A 231 34.15 -9.18 -19.71
N LEU A 232 33.93 -8.69 -18.49
CA LEU A 232 33.24 -7.41 -18.24
C LEU A 232 33.94 -6.34 -19.09
N ASP A 233 33.20 -5.61 -19.92
CA ASP A 233 33.84 -4.59 -20.75
C ASP A 233 34.44 -3.52 -19.82
N LYS A 234 35.58 -2.93 -20.19
CA LYS A 234 36.28 -1.94 -19.36
C LYS A 234 35.33 -0.82 -18.92
N LYS A 235 34.40 -0.45 -19.81
CA LYS A 235 33.34 0.53 -19.58
C LYS A 235 32.37 0.13 -18.46
N GLU A 236 31.99 -1.14 -18.38
CA GLU A 236 31.07 -1.65 -17.36
C GLU A 236 31.76 -1.72 -15.98
N GLY A 237 33.05 -2.03 -15.94
CA GLY A 237 33.86 -1.99 -14.71
C GLY A 237 34.00 -0.57 -14.14
N GLU A 238 34.27 0.42 -14.99
CA GLU A 238 34.30 1.83 -14.59
C GLU A 238 32.92 2.34 -14.13
N GLN A 239 31.85 1.91 -14.81
CA GLN A 239 30.48 2.22 -14.39
C GLN A 239 30.13 1.61 -13.03
N ALA A 240 30.52 0.36 -12.77
CA ALA A 240 30.34 -0.29 -11.48
C ALA A 240 31.13 0.43 -10.38
N LYS A 241 32.38 0.83 -10.62
CA LYS A 241 33.18 1.62 -9.67
C LYS A 241 32.51 2.94 -9.30
N ALA A 242 32.03 3.69 -10.29
CA ALA A 242 31.29 4.93 -10.06
C ALA A 242 29.99 4.70 -9.28
N LEU A 243 29.37 3.52 -9.41
CA LEU A 243 28.18 3.15 -8.66
C LEU A 243 28.51 2.83 -7.20
N PHE A 244 29.60 2.11 -6.91
CA PHE A 244 30.08 1.88 -5.54
C PHE A 244 30.33 3.19 -4.79
N GLU A 245 31.05 4.14 -5.41
CA GLU A 245 31.31 5.46 -4.80
C GLU A 245 30.01 6.23 -4.53
N LYS A 246 29.05 6.18 -5.46
CA LYS A 246 27.73 6.82 -5.29
C LYS A 246 26.93 6.17 -4.17
N VAL A 247 26.92 4.85 -4.06
CA VAL A 247 26.22 4.11 -3.00
C VAL A 247 26.83 4.46 -1.64
N LYS A 248 28.15 4.53 -1.52
CA LYS A 248 28.83 4.91 -0.26
C LYS A 248 28.50 6.33 0.18
N LYS A 249 28.55 7.29 -0.75
CA LYS A 249 28.18 8.69 -0.48
C LYS A 249 26.69 8.86 -0.16
N PHE A 250 25.83 8.10 -0.84
CA PHE A 250 24.39 8.10 -0.59
C PHE A 250 24.07 7.53 0.79
N ARG A 251 24.70 6.41 1.17
CA ARG A 251 24.53 5.78 2.48
C ARG A 251 24.81 6.78 3.59
N THR A 252 25.97 7.41 3.61
CA THR A 252 26.32 8.36 4.68
C THR A 252 25.35 9.55 4.74
N HIS A 253 24.91 10.03 3.58
CA HIS A 253 23.96 11.14 3.50
C HIS A 253 22.55 10.79 4.01
N VAL A 254 22.09 9.56 3.82
CA VAL A 254 20.76 9.13 4.26
C VAL A 254 20.78 8.62 5.70
N GLU A 255 21.86 7.96 6.13
CA GLU A 255 22.01 7.41 7.48
C GLU A 255 22.09 8.50 8.57
N GLU A 256 22.52 9.72 8.24
CA GLU A 256 22.56 10.88 9.15
C GLU A 256 21.16 11.41 9.53
N ALA A 257 20.11 11.00 8.82
CA ALA A 257 18.76 11.53 9.01
C ALA A 257 17.74 10.46 9.40
N ASP A 258 16.74 10.88 10.19
CA ASP A 258 15.60 10.07 10.69
C ASP A 258 14.24 10.65 10.22
N LEU A 259 14.27 11.57 9.25
CA LEU A 259 13.09 12.35 8.87
C LEU A 259 12.08 11.52 8.08
N LEU A 260 12.54 10.56 7.28
CA LEU A 260 11.67 9.71 6.47
C LEU A 260 10.82 8.79 7.35
N TYR A 261 11.46 8.10 8.30
CA TYR A 261 10.79 7.22 9.25
C TYR A 261 9.73 7.99 10.06
N VAL A 262 10.11 9.14 10.65
CA VAL A 262 9.20 9.96 11.46
C VAL A 262 8.01 10.45 10.63
N MET A 263 8.23 10.89 9.39
CA MET A 263 7.13 11.33 8.52
C MET A 263 6.17 10.18 8.18
N TYR A 264 6.68 8.97 7.93
CA TYR A 264 5.83 7.81 7.65
C TYR A 264 5.02 7.36 8.88
N VAL A 265 5.63 7.37 10.08
CA VAL A 265 4.93 7.12 11.35
C VAL A 265 3.84 8.16 11.57
N LEU A 266 4.17 9.45 11.45
CA LEU A 266 3.23 10.56 11.65
C LEU A 266 2.07 10.45 10.66
N GLN A 267 2.34 10.22 9.38
CA GLN A 267 1.34 10.02 8.36
C GLN A 267 0.40 8.84 8.66
N THR A 268 0.96 7.69 9.06
CA THR A 268 0.18 6.49 9.36
C THR A 268 -0.68 6.71 10.61
N SER A 269 -0.14 7.34 11.64
CA SER A 269 -0.90 7.68 12.86
C SER A 269 -2.06 8.65 12.57
N LEU A 270 -1.86 9.65 11.72
CA LEU A 270 -2.91 10.59 11.30
C LEU A 270 -4.01 9.89 10.48
N LYS A 271 -3.64 8.95 9.60
CA LYS A 271 -4.61 8.10 8.88
C LYS A 271 -5.45 7.27 9.85
N VAL A 272 -4.80 6.66 10.86
CA VAL A 272 -5.45 5.85 11.89
C VAL A 272 -6.46 6.68 12.69
N PHE A 273 -6.03 7.83 13.21
CA PHE A 273 -6.90 8.75 13.94
C PHE A 273 -8.11 9.19 13.10
N LYS A 274 -7.87 9.56 11.83
CA LYS A 274 -8.91 10.02 10.93
C LYS A 274 -9.93 8.94 10.57
N PHE A 275 -9.53 7.70 10.33
CA PHE A 275 -10.52 6.65 10.05
C PHE A 275 -11.38 6.35 11.29
N LEU A 276 -10.80 6.35 12.50
CA LEU A 276 -11.55 6.12 13.73
C LEU A 276 -12.64 7.18 13.91
N LEU A 277 -12.29 8.45 13.72
CA LEU A 277 -13.27 9.53 13.72
C LEU A 277 -14.38 9.29 12.68
N ILE A 278 -13.99 8.90 11.45
CA ILE A 278 -14.95 8.66 10.37
C ILE A 278 -15.93 7.54 10.70
N ILE A 279 -15.44 6.42 11.20
CA ILE A 279 -16.28 5.28 11.58
C ILE A 279 -17.23 5.66 12.71
N ILE A 280 -16.73 6.31 13.77
CA ILE A 280 -17.54 6.67 14.94
C ILE A 280 -18.64 7.65 14.55
N TYR A 281 -18.31 8.77 13.90
CA TYR A 281 -19.34 9.76 13.56
C TYR A 281 -20.33 9.19 12.54
N THR A 282 -19.85 8.41 11.55
CA THR A 282 -20.73 7.87 10.50
C THR A 282 -21.69 6.83 11.07
N ALA A 283 -21.23 5.95 11.97
CA ALA A 283 -22.08 4.97 12.62
C ALA A 283 -23.20 5.61 13.46
N VAL A 284 -22.93 6.76 14.11
CA VAL A 284 -23.93 7.49 14.89
C VAL A 284 -24.92 8.26 14.00
N LEU A 285 -24.49 8.77 12.84
CA LEU A 285 -25.33 9.62 11.99
C LEU A 285 -26.14 8.85 10.92
N VAL A 286 -25.72 7.66 10.52
CA VAL A 286 -26.44 6.85 9.52
C VAL A 286 -27.86 6.47 9.95
N PRO A 287 -28.15 6.11 11.22
CA PRO A 287 -29.51 5.84 11.68
C PRO A 287 -30.47 7.02 11.52
N ASN A 288 -29.97 8.26 11.53
CA ASN A 288 -30.78 9.47 11.37
C ASN A 288 -31.23 9.71 9.91
N ILE A 289 -30.83 8.85 8.96
CA ILE A 289 -31.30 8.90 7.58
C ILE A 289 -32.65 8.18 7.50
N GLU A 290 -33.72 8.93 7.79
CA GLU A 290 -35.08 8.42 7.71
C GLU A 290 -35.66 8.52 6.29
N VAL A 291 -36.51 7.55 5.94
CA VAL A 291 -37.22 7.50 4.65
C VAL A 291 -38.42 8.44 4.65
N VAL A 292 -39.11 8.51 5.79
CA VAL A 292 -40.29 9.38 5.96
C VAL A 292 -39.90 10.50 6.91
N VAL A 293 -40.04 11.74 6.45
CA VAL A 293 -39.74 12.94 7.22
C VAL A 293 -41.03 13.68 7.50
N ARG A 294 -41.26 14.02 8.78
CA ARG A 294 -42.38 14.87 9.18
C ARG A 294 -41.96 16.33 9.06
N CYS A 295 -42.80 17.14 8.42
CA CYS A 295 -42.51 18.55 8.19
C CYS A 295 -43.65 19.43 8.70
N TYR A 296 -43.29 20.48 9.44
CA TYR A 296 -44.22 21.49 9.94
C TYR A 296 -44.10 22.75 9.09
N VAL A 297 -45.21 23.14 8.46
CA VAL A 297 -45.29 24.33 7.60
C VAL A 297 -46.27 25.32 8.21
N PRO A 298 -45.96 26.63 8.25
CA PRO A 298 -46.91 27.63 8.73
C PRO A 298 -48.23 27.59 7.92
N PRO A 299 -49.39 27.47 8.57
CA PRO A 299 -50.68 27.27 7.89
C PRO A 299 -51.10 28.50 7.05
N GLU A 300 -50.52 29.67 7.30
CA GLU A 300 -50.78 30.90 6.54
C GLU A 300 -50.42 30.81 5.05
N LEU A 301 -49.50 29.92 4.67
CA LEU A 301 -49.04 29.81 3.28
C LEU A 301 -49.85 28.82 2.44
N THR A 302 -50.27 27.70 3.02
CA THR A 302 -50.87 26.58 2.27
C THR A 302 -52.13 25.99 2.89
N GLY A 303 -52.55 26.47 4.07
CA GLY A 303 -53.74 25.99 4.79
C GLY A 303 -53.56 24.69 5.57
N PHE A 304 -52.40 24.02 5.49
CA PHE A 304 -52.07 22.79 6.23
C PHE A 304 -50.85 23.02 7.13
N ASP A 305 -50.87 22.40 8.30
CA ASP A 305 -49.83 22.48 9.34
C ASP A 305 -48.77 21.37 9.21
N ILE A 306 -49.19 20.17 8.81
CA ILE A 306 -48.37 18.95 8.81
C ILE A 306 -48.31 18.33 7.42
N TYR A 307 -47.09 18.11 6.96
CA TYR A 307 -46.78 17.42 5.73
C TYR A 307 -45.97 16.17 6.00
N CYS A 308 -46.40 15.05 5.42
CA CYS A 308 -45.65 13.81 5.40
C CYS A 308 -44.83 13.75 4.11
N CYS A 309 -43.51 13.70 4.26
CA CYS A 309 -42.58 13.73 3.15
C CYS A 309 -41.87 12.40 2.98
N ASN A 310 -41.85 11.88 1.75
CA ASN A 310 -41.04 10.71 1.39
C ASN A 310 -39.71 11.16 0.78
N HIS A 311 -38.60 10.74 1.38
CA HIS A 311 -37.27 10.95 0.85
C HIS A 311 -36.90 9.80 -0.09
N ASN A 312 -37.18 9.99 -1.38
CA ASN A 312 -37.06 8.96 -2.42
C ASN A 312 -35.68 8.28 -2.47
N LYS A 313 -34.61 8.98 -2.07
CA LYS A 313 -33.22 8.49 -2.10
C LYS A 313 -32.70 7.98 -0.76
N ALA A 314 -33.49 8.02 0.32
CA ALA A 314 -33.06 7.63 1.66
C ALA A 314 -32.49 6.21 1.73
N HIS A 315 -33.20 5.23 1.13
CA HIS A 315 -32.75 3.84 1.11
C HIS A 315 -31.41 3.68 0.41
N LEU A 316 -31.24 4.35 -0.73
CA LEU A 316 -30.01 4.30 -1.51
C LEU A 316 -28.84 4.90 -0.72
N PHE A 317 -29.02 6.09 -0.14
CA PHE A 317 -27.98 6.73 0.67
C PHE A 317 -27.65 5.96 1.95
N SER A 318 -28.65 5.37 2.61
CA SER A 318 -28.43 4.51 3.77
C SER A 318 -27.57 3.28 3.39
N LYS A 319 -27.92 2.55 2.32
CA LYS A 319 -27.11 1.42 1.84
C LYS A 319 -25.72 1.85 1.36
N LEU A 320 -25.62 3.00 0.70
CA LEU A 320 -24.35 3.57 0.27
C LEU A 320 -23.46 3.95 1.46
N ALA A 321 -24.03 4.48 2.54
CA ALA A 321 -23.31 4.81 3.76
C ALA A 321 -22.82 3.56 4.51
N TYR A 322 -23.63 2.51 4.62
CA TYR A 322 -23.17 1.22 5.16
C TYR A 322 -22.05 0.62 4.30
N CYS A 323 -22.19 0.66 2.97
CA CYS A 323 -21.14 0.24 2.06
C CYS A 323 -19.85 1.04 2.28
N TYR A 324 -19.95 2.37 2.41
CA TYR A 324 -18.82 3.24 2.72
C TYR A 324 -18.16 2.91 4.07
N ILE A 325 -18.94 2.65 5.12
CA ILE A 325 -18.42 2.18 6.43
C ILE A 325 -17.59 0.91 6.24
N CYS A 326 -18.06 -0.06 5.45
CA CYS A 326 -17.30 -1.28 5.17
C CYS A 326 -15.97 -0.98 4.48
N PHE A 327 -15.97 -0.14 3.44
CA PHE A 327 -14.73 0.25 2.74
C PHE A 327 -13.74 0.98 3.65
N VAL A 328 -14.21 1.93 4.47
CA VAL A 328 -13.38 2.64 5.45
C VAL A 328 -12.89 1.68 6.54
N GLY A 329 -13.70 0.69 6.94
CA GLY A 329 -13.32 -0.33 7.90
C GLY A 329 -12.16 -1.18 7.40
N VAL A 330 -12.23 -1.70 6.16
CA VAL A 330 -11.13 -2.46 5.54
C VAL A 330 -9.88 -1.58 5.39
N TYR A 331 -10.04 -0.32 4.95
CA TYR A 331 -8.93 0.64 4.88
C TYR A 331 -8.28 0.88 6.26
N GLY A 332 -9.10 1.03 7.31
CA GLY A 332 -8.65 1.22 8.68
C GLY A 332 -7.90 0.01 9.24
N LEU A 333 -8.38 -1.21 8.97
CA LEU A 333 -7.70 -2.45 9.36
C LEU A 333 -6.31 -2.54 8.73
N LEU A 334 -6.17 -2.14 7.47
CA LEU A 334 -4.86 -2.09 6.82
C LEU A 334 -3.96 -1.03 7.45
N CYS A 335 -4.49 0.15 7.78
CA CYS A 335 -3.72 1.17 8.48
C CYS A 335 -3.30 0.73 9.90
N ILE A 336 -4.14 -0.03 10.61
CA ILE A 336 -3.77 -0.62 11.90
C ILE A 336 -2.69 -1.68 11.69
N TYR A 337 -2.82 -2.52 10.66
CA TYR A 337 -1.80 -3.53 10.33
C TYR A 337 -0.46 -2.88 10.00
N THR A 338 -0.43 -1.79 9.21
CA THR A 338 0.82 -1.09 8.91
C THR A 338 1.41 -0.43 10.14
N LEU A 339 0.60 0.18 11.00
CA LEU A 339 1.06 0.76 12.26
C LEU A 339 1.63 -0.31 13.20
N TYR A 340 0.96 -1.46 13.29
CA TYR A 340 1.43 -2.62 14.05
C TYR A 340 2.76 -3.14 13.52
N TRP A 341 2.87 -3.33 12.20
CA TRP A 341 4.12 -3.73 11.56
C TRP A 341 5.25 -2.74 11.83
N LEU A 342 4.95 -1.44 11.77
CA LEU A 342 5.90 -0.35 11.96
C LEU A 342 6.47 -0.27 13.40
N PHE A 343 5.70 -0.68 14.40
CA PHE A 343 6.14 -0.71 15.80
C PHE A 343 6.70 -2.06 16.23
N HIS A 344 6.21 -3.17 15.67
CA HIS A 344 6.64 -4.51 16.06
C HIS A 344 7.99 -4.90 15.43
N ARG A 345 8.33 -4.36 14.25
CA ARG A 345 9.65 -4.58 13.64
C ARG A 345 10.59 -3.42 13.99
N PRO A 346 11.83 -3.69 14.44
CA PRO A 346 12.82 -2.64 14.65
C PRO A 346 13.29 -2.10 13.29
N LEU A 347 12.55 -1.16 12.70
CA LEU A 347 12.84 -0.59 11.38
C LEU A 347 14.05 0.35 11.34
N LYS A 348 14.56 0.73 12.50
CA LYS A 348 15.76 1.56 12.62
C LYS A 348 17.05 0.78 12.35
N GLU A 349 17.01 -0.53 12.37
CA GLU A 349 18.17 -1.37 12.05
C GLU A 349 17.77 -2.41 10.99
N TYR A 350 18.58 -2.53 9.95
CA TYR A 350 18.42 -3.53 8.90
C TYR A 350 19.68 -4.39 8.87
N SER A 351 19.52 -5.68 9.20
CA SER A 351 20.59 -6.66 9.13
C SER A 351 20.43 -7.55 7.89
N PHE A 352 21.53 -7.76 7.18
CA PHE A 352 21.57 -8.58 5.97
C PHE A 352 21.79 -10.07 6.26
N GLU A 353 21.34 -10.59 7.42
CA GLU A 353 21.65 -11.96 7.86
C GLU A 353 21.30 -13.03 6.82
N GLN A 354 20.09 -12.95 6.26
CA GLN A 354 19.65 -13.90 5.24
C GLN A 354 20.48 -13.79 3.96
N VAL A 355 20.86 -12.57 3.57
CA VAL A 355 21.72 -12.34 2.41
C VAL A 355 23.14 -12.85 2.68
N ARG A 356 23.69 -12.66 3.88
CA ARG A 356 25.00 -13.21 4.28
C ARG A 356 25.00 -14.74 4.24
N LEU A 357 23.91 -15.38 4.69
CA LEU A 357 23.76 -16.84 4.65
C LEU A 357 23.61 -17.41 3.23
N GLU A 358 22.90 -16.68 2.36
CA GLU A 358 22.69 -17.08 0.96
C GLU A 358 23.92 -16.84 0.09
N THR A 359 24.52 -15.65 0.20
CA THR A 359 25.68 -15.24 -0.59
C THR A 359 27.01 -15.62 0.05
N GLY A 360 27.09 -15.97 1.32
CA GLY A 360 28.38 -16.23 1.99
C GLY A 360 29.30 -15.02 2.13
N ILE A 361 28.85 -13.82 1.71
CA ILE A 361 29.58 -12.57 1.86
C ILE A 361 29.27 -12.00 3.25
N ASN A 362 30.14 -12.26 4.22
CA ASN A 362 29.91 -11.85 5.62
C ASN A 362 30.22 -10.36 5.88
N ASP A 363 30.99 -9.70 5.01
CA ASP A 363 31.47 -8.32 5.19
C ASP A 363 30.45 -7.23 4.85
N ILE A 364 29.18 -7.59 4.62
CA ILE A 364 28.12 -6.61 4.38
C ILE A 364 27.86 -5.85 5.69
N PRO A 365 27.95 -4.52 5.75
CA PRO A 365 27.69 -3.75 6.96
C PRO A 365 26.20 -3.68 7.29
N ASP A 366 25.84 -3.74 8.57
CA ASP A 366 24.48 -3.42 9.01
C ASP A 366 24.21 -1.92 8.85
N VAL A 367 22.97 -1.57 8.51
CA VAL A 367 22.60 -0.18 8.23
C VAL A 367 21.53 0.30 9.18
N LYS A 368 21.56 1.61 9.46
CA LYS A 368 20.72 2.25 10.48
C LYS A 368 19.79 3.32 9.87
N ASN A 369 18.80 3.75 10.66
CA ASN A 369 17.97 4.94 10.45
C ASN A 369 17.13 4.91 9.16
N ASP A 370 17.02 6.04 8.44
CA ASP A 370 16.18 6.18 7.24
C ASP A 370 16.56 5.20 6.12
N PHE A 371 17.85 4.81 6.01
CA PHE A 371 18.29 3.85 5.00
C PHE A 371 17.84 2.43 5.32
N ALA A 372 17.90 2.03 6.60
CA ALA A 372 17.35 0.76 7.06
C ALA A 372 15.85 0.67 6.78
N PHE A 373 15.12 1.75 7.04
CA PHE A 373 13.69 1.84 6.76
C PHE A 373 13.38 1.69 5.26
N LEU A 374 14.12 2.38 4.38
CA LEU A 374 13.96 2.26 2.92
C LEU A 374 14.21 0.84 2.42
N LEU A 375 15.24 0.17 2.95
CA LEU A 375 15.54 -1.22 2.58
C LEU A 375 14.45 -2.18 3.07
N HIS A 376 13.92 -2.01 4.28
CA HIS A 376 12.77 -2.79 4.76
C HIS A 376 11.55 -2.63 3.84
N LEU A 377 11.28 -1.44 3.32
CA LEU A 377 10.17 -1.22 2.38
C LEU A 377 10.38 -1.94 1.04
N VAL A 378 11.60 -1.91 0.50
CA VAL A 378 11.94 -2.59 -0.76
C VAL A 378 11.93 -4.10 -0.60
N ASP A 379 12.38 -4.61 0.54
CA ASP A 379 12.38 -6.03 0.86
C ASP A 379 10.96 -6.62 0.89
N GLN A 380 9.98 -5.83 1.34
CA GLN A 380 8.56 -6.19 1.29
C GLN A 380 7.95 -6.15 -0.13
N TYR A 381 8.60 -5.46 -1.07
CA TYR A 381 8.21 -5.48 -2.48
C TYR A 381 8.78 -6.71 -3.19
N ASP A 382 10.10 -6.87 -3.15
CA ASP A 382 10.82 -8.03 -3.67
C ASP A 382 12.25 -8.09 -3.07
N ALA A 383 12.56 -9.20 -2.40
CA ALA A 383 13.86 -9.47 -1.78
C ALA A 383 15.02 -9.55 -2.80
N LEU A 384 14.75 -9.69 -4.10
CA LEU A 384 15.79 -9.66 -5.13
C LEU A 384 16.50 -8.30 -5.20
N TYR A 385 15.77 -7.21 -4.95
CA TYR A 385 16.35 -5.86 -4.96
C TYR A 385 17.35 -5.68 -3.81
N SER A 386 16.97 -6.08 -2.58
CA SER A 386 17.86 -6.02 -1.42
C SER A 386 19.09 -6.91 -1.61
N LYS A 387 18.93 -8.12 -2.17
CA LYS A 387 20.02 -9.05 -2.47
C LYS A 387 21.05 -8.49 -3.48
N ARG A 388 20.58 -7.94 -4.61
CA ARG A 388 21.48 -7.33 -5.61
C ARG A 388 22.14 -6.07 -5.09
N PHE A 389 21.41 -5.28 -4.32
CA PHE A 389 21.93 -4.06 -3.71
C PHE A 389 23.00 -4.34 -2.66
N ALA A 390 22.86 -5.41 -1.88
CA ALA A 390 23.83 -5.83 -0.86
C ALA A 390 25.23 -6.10 -1.43
N VAL A 391 25.33 -6.58 -2.68
CA VAL A 391 26.61 -6.74 -3.37
C VAL A 391 27.33 -5.40 -3.48
N PHE A 392 26.64 -4.29 -3.74
CA PHE A 392 27.29 -2.98 -3.82
C PHE A 392 27.67 -2.38 -2.46
N LEU A 393 27.27 -3.01 -1.35
CA LEU A 393 27.65 -2.61 -0.01
C LEU A 393 28.86 -3.39 0.53
N SER A 394 29.31 -4.44 -0.16
CA SER A 394 30.41 -5.28 0.31
C SER A 394 31.78 -4.77 -0.16
N GLU A 395 32.71 -4.61 0.80
CA GLU A 395 34.10 -4.24 0.54
C GLU A 395 34.84 -5.33 -0.26
N VAL A 396 34.50 -6.61 -0.03
CA VAL A 396 35.11 -7.73 -0.77
C VAL A 396 34.74 -7.67 -2.24
N SER A 397 33.47 -7.41 -2.58
CA SER A 397 33.09 -7.25 -3.99
C SER A 397 33.72 -6.02 -4.64
N GLU A 398 33.94 -4.94 -3.89
CA GLU A 398 34.68 -3.76 -4.39
C GLU A 398 36.14 -4.13 -4.68
N SER A 399 36.78 -4.89 -3.78
CA SER A 399 38.16 -5.35 -3.96
C SER A 399 38.31 -6.30 -5.15
N ARG A 400 37.36 -7.23 -5.36
CA ARG A 400 37.31 -8.13 -6.53
C ARG A 400 37.15 -7.33 -7.83
N LEU A 401 36.27 -6.32 -7.85
CA LEU A 401 36.11 -5.42 -8.98
C LEU A 401 37.42 -4.67 -9.26
N HIS A 402 38.09 -4.16 -8.22
CA HIS A 402 39.36 -3.46 -8.35
C HIS A 402 40.45 -4.35 -8.94
N GLN A 403 40.54 -5.61 -8.49
CA GLN A 403 41.48 -6.60 -9.00
C GLN A 403 41.22 -6.92 -10.49
N LEU A 404 39.96 -7.08 -10.89
CA LEU A 404 39.61 -7.29 -12.31
C LEU A 404 39.96 -6.08 -13.17
N ASN A 405 39.71 -4.87 -12.68
CA ASN A 405 40.06 -3.66 -13.41
C ASN A 405 41.58 -3.49 -13.53
N LEU A 406 42.34 -3.80 -12.46
CA LEU A 406 43.80 -3.85 -12.47
C LEU A 406 44.31 -4.86 -13.51
N ASN A 407 43.73 -6.06 -13.58
CA ASN A 407 44.09 -7.07 -14.59
C ASN A 407 43.84 -6.56 -16.02
N HIS A 408 42.76 -5.81 -16.26
CA HIS A 408 42.49 -5.17 -17.55
C HIS A 408 43.48 -4.05 -17.88
N GLU A 409 43.85 -3.21 -16.91
CA GLU A 409 44.80 -2.12 -17.12
C GLU A 409 46.25 -2.59 -17.26
N TRP A 410 46.60 -3.69 -16.58
CA TRP A 410 47.95 -4.21 -16.44
C TRP A 410 48.23 -5.41 -17.37
N THR A 411 48.04 -5.17 -18.67
CA THR A 411 48.30 -6.19 -19.70
C THR A 411 49.79 -6.60 -19.79
N ALA A 412 50.06 -7.76 -20.39
CA ALA A 412 51.42 -8.30 -20.57
C ALA A 412 52.42 -7.30 -21.19
N LYS A 413 51.94 -6.32 -21.97
CA LYS A 413 52.78 -5.25 -22.53
C LYS A 413 53.30 -4.29 -21.45
N LYS A 414 52.45 -3.88 -20.49
CA LYS A 414 52.87 -3.01 -19.37
C LYS A 414 53.74 -3.77 -18.36
N LEU A 415 53.49 -5.07 -18.15
CA LEU A 415 54.35 -5.92 -17.32
C LEU A 415 55.77 -6.06 -17.88
N ARG A 416 55.92 -6.09 -19.20
CA ARG A 416 57.23 -6.18 -19.87
C ARG A 416 58.00 -4.86 -19.92
N ALA A 417 57.36 -3.71 -19.79
CA ALA A 417 58.02 -2.41 -19.88
C ALA A 417 59.05 -2.16 -18.75
N PRO A 418 58.78 -2.50 -17.46
CA PRO A 418 59.80 -2.50 -16.41
C PRO A 418 60.91 -3.54 -16.60
N LEU A 419 60.62 -4.69 -17.22
CA LEU A 419 61.61 -5.74 -17.49
C LEU A 419 62.57 -5.35 -18.61
N ALA A 420 62.07 -4.69 -19.66
CA ALA A 420 62.89 -4.17 -20.76
C ALA A 420 63.75 -2.96 -20.37
N LYS A 421 63.47 -2.32 -19.22
CA LYS A 421 64.25 -1.19 -18.70
C LYS A 421 65.42 -1.62 -17.80
N ARG A 422 65.55 -2.91 -17.50
CA ARG A 422 66.63 -3.53 -16.71
C ARG A 422 67.60 -4.36 -17.56
N GLN A 423 67.44 -4.32 -18.87
CA GLN A 423 68.35 -4.88 -19.88
C GLN A 423 68.95 -3.70 -20.65
#